data_AF-A0A523Q127-F1
#
_entry.id   AF-A0A523Q127-F1
#
_cell.length_a   1.000
_cell.length_b   1.000
_cell.length_c   1.000
_cell.angle_alpha   90.00
_cell.angle_beta   90.00
_cell.angle_gamma   90.00
#
_symmetry.space_group_name_H-M   'P 1'
#
loop_
_entity.id
_entity.type
_entity.pdbx_description
1 polymer ?
#
loop_
_entity_poly.entity_id
_entity_poly.type
_entity_poly.pdbx_seq_one_letter_code
_entity_poly.pdbx_strand_id
1 'polypeptide(L)'
;MPIKWKEKFKPLHVIERIASVRTYSENGKASYSGFVIDECMPTLHSMLAFPSAAADIDQETLIWRALDRSGKELTTETFLRAANDELSARLATKEIQYSVLTSISISPQKKFQSITLLGCKIQLLEGEFSRKFTSYRRDVIEEFKTEVVDTPTNYCKVVATVSAKSPGAAFHKAMRAIDLLRSLMCLMYNPRMQIAYGARAHEAINVIRLGGHHTVHLMDGKSAREGYWYEPYFKPKSVFTPDAPSLMAKNIRWAAKRISESNFNKALISSLLMFVRGLDLHEQNAAFLKVWGALELLTTPNVADYEKLIRRSSFLFKEVEYQRQVLEHLRQYRNANVHAGEESENARIHCFQLQTFYSAVAWFCIRNGMNFASIDDLGAFLDLPSEPSALQERLKNIRKAIKFRSPG
;
A
#
# COMPACT_ATOMS: atom_id res chain seq x y z
N MET A 1 -5.81 -20.95 -12.62
CA MET A 1 -4.94 -21.82 -11.77
C MET A 1 -5.62 -22.00 -10.42
N PRO A 2 -5.67 -23.22 -9.87
CA PRO A 2 -6.27 -23.50 -8.57
C PRO A 2 -5.35 -23.09 -7.40
N ILE A 3 -5.92 -22.96 -6.20
CA ILE A 3 -5.20 -22.92 -4.93
C ILE A 3 -4.49 -24.26 -4.76
N LYS A 4 -3.25 -24.21 -4.26
CA LYS A 4 -2.42 -25.39 -3.96
C LYS A 4 -1.75 -25.25 -2.60
N TRP A 5 -1.26 -26.35 -2.05
CA TRP A 5 -0.32 -26.31 -0.93
C TRP A 5 1.03 -25.78 -1.39
N LYS A 6 1.68 -24.96 -0.57
CA LYS A 6 3.08 -24.57 -0.76
C LYS A 6 4.00 -25.73 -0.42
N GLU A 7 5.14 -25.77 -1.10
CA GLU A 7 6.20 -26.73 -0.83
C GLU A 7 6.75 -26.54 0.60
N LYS A 8 7.29 -27.62 1.19
CA LYS A 8 7.86 -27.69 2.56
C LYS A 8 6.86 -27.71 3.73
N PHE A 9 5.58 -27.41 3.51
CA PHE A 9 4.57 -27.55 4.56
C PHE A 9 4.01 -28.98 4.65
N LYS A 10 3.57 -29.36 5.85
CA LYS A 10 2.88 -30.62 6.14
C LYS A 10 1.44 -30.33 6.61
N PRO A 11 0.51 -30.05 5.67
CA PRO A 11 -0.84 -29.56 6.02
C PRO A 11 -1.68 -30.58 6.81
N LEU A 12 -1.36 -31.88 6.69
CA LEU A 12 -2.05 -32.96 7.39
C LEU A 12 -2.17 -32.70 8.90
N HIS A 13 -1.07 -32.32 9.56
CA HIS A 13 -1.07 -32.10 11.02
C HIS A 13 -2.00 -30.96 11.46
N VAL A 14 -2.12 -29.91 10.66
CA VAL A 14 -3.02 -28.78 10.97
C VAL A 14 -4.47 -29.18 10.72
N ILE A 15 -4.72 -29.90 9.61
CA ILE A 15 -6.05 -30.41 9.29
C ILE A 15 -6.55 -31.40 10.35
N GLU A 16 -5.72 -32.34 10.80
CA GLU A 16 -6.04 -33.28 11.88
C GLU A 16 -6.32 -32.55 13.19
N ARG A 17 -5.54 -31.51 13.51
CA ARG A 17 -5.77 -30.69 14.69
C ARG A 17 -7.12 -29.98 14.64
N ILE A 18 -7.48 -29.37 13.51
CA ILE A 18 -8.79 -28.76 13.30
C ILE A 18 -9.90 -29.80 13.40
N ALA A 19 -9.72 -30.95 12.75
CA ALA A 19 -10.71 -32.04 12.77
C ALA A 19 -10.97 -32.54 14.20
N SER A 20 -9.94 -32.61 15.05
CA SER A 20 -10.06 -33.07 16.45
C SER A 20 -10.94 -32.19 17.35
N VAL A 21 -11.15 -30.92 16.97
CA VAL A 21 -11.98 -29.95 17.71
C VAL A 21 -13.28 -29.61 16.99
N ARG A 22 -13.55 -30.26 15.85
CA ARG A 22 -14.71 -29.98 15.02
C ARG A 22 -15.90 -30.84 15.45
N THR A 23 -17.02 -30.20 15.75
CA THR A 23 -18.29 -30.82 16.10
C THR A 23 -19.36 -30.48 15.07
N TYR A 24 -20.45 -31.23 15.02
CA TYR A 24 -21.59 -30.95 14.16
C TYR A 24 -22.84 -30.73 14.99
N SER A 25 -23.55 -29.64 14.69
CA SER A 25 -24.93 -29.44 15.16
C SER A 25 -25.89 -30.43 14.48
N GLU A 26 -27.08 -30.62 15.06
CA GLU A 26 -28.16 -31.44 14.49
C GLU A 26 -28.55 -31.00 13.06
N ASN A 27 -28.36 -29.71 12.75
CA ASN A 27 -28.61 -29.13 11.42
C ASN A 27 -27.46 -29.34 10.43
N GLY A 28 -26.45 -30.15 10.77
CA GLY A 28 -25.30 -30.46 9.93
C GLY A 28 -24.28 -29.33 9.78
N LYS A 29 -24.42 -28.22 10.53
CA LYS A 29 -23.41 -27.15 10.55
C LYS A 29 -22.26 -27.54 11.46
N ALA A 30 -21.04 -27.32 10.97
CA ALA A 30 -19.83 -27.47 11.75
C ALA A 30 -19.75 -26.39 12.85
N SER A 31 -19.18 -26.76 13.97
CA SER A 31 -18.80 -25.88 15.08
C SER A 31 -17.44 -26.33 15.59
N TYR A 32 -16.70 -25.46 16.26
CA TYR A 32 -15.34 -25.74 16.69
C TYR A 32 -15.22 -25.41 18.17
N SER A 33 -14.61 -26.31 18.95
CA SER A 33 -14.45 -26.14 20.39
C SER A 33 -13.12 -25.44 20.72
N GLY A 34 -13.18 -24.39 21.54
CA GLY A 34 -12.01 -23.67 22.04
C GLY A 34 -11.31 -22.81 20.98
N PHE A 35 -10.12 -22.32 21.32
CA PHE A 35 -9.34 -21.38 20.49
C PHE A 35 -8.44 -22.05 19.45
N VAL A 36 -8.49 -23.39 19.33
CA VAL A 36 -7.62 -24.15 18.43
C VAL A 36 -7.81 -23.72 16.97
N ILE A 37 -9.03 -23.33 16.60
CA ILE A 37 -9.32 -22.88 15.25
C ILE A 37 -8.65 -21.54 14.95
N ASP A 38 -8.64 -20.62 15.91
CA ASP A 38 -8.01 -19.30 15.78
C ASP A 38 -6.49 -19.42 15.60
N GLU A 39 -5.87 -20.41 16.26
CA GLU A 39 -4.43 -20.71 16.08
C GLU A 39 -4.14 -21.38 14.72
N CYS A 40 -5.02 -22.28 14.27
CA CYS A 40 -4.81 -23.04 13.04
C CYS A 40 -5.08 -22.20 11.79
N MET A 41 -5.99 -21.22 11.84
CA MET A 41 -6.40 -20.42 10.68
C MET A 41 -5.24 -19.65 10.01
N PRO A 42 -4.40 -18.86 10.73
CA PRO A 42 -3.24 -18.19 10.14
C PRO A 42 -2.18 -19.17 9.60
N THR A 43 -2.02 -20.31 10.28
CA THR A 43 -1.12 -21.38 9.86
C THR A 43 -1.57 -21.97 8.52
N LEU A 44 -2.86 -22.29 8.40
CA LEU A 44 -3.47 -22.84 7.19
C LEU A 44 -3.38 -21.84 6.03
N HIS A 45 -3.64 -20.55 6.29
CA HIS A 45 -3.47 -19.48 5.31
C HIS A 45 -2.04 -19.43 4.75
N SER A 46 -1.04 -19.49 5.64
CA SER A 46 0.38 -19.47 5.27
C SER A 46 0.80 -20.68 4.43
N MET A 47 0.17 -21.83 4.63
CA MET A 47 0.41 -23.08 3.89
C MET A 47 -0.14 -23.07 2.46
N LEU A 48 -1.03 -22.14 2.10
CA LEU A 48 -1.68 -22.10 0.79
C LEU A 48 -0.97 -21.15 -0.19
N ALA A 49 -0.84 -21.60 -1.43
CA ALA A 49 -0.44 -20.82 -2.58
C ALA A 49 -1.69 -20.40 -3.36
N PHE A 50 -2.03 -19.11 -3.28
CA PHE A 50 -3.17 -18.54 -4.00
C PHE A 50 -2.78 -18.12 -5.43
N PRO A 51 -3.64 -18.34 -6.43
CA PRO A 51 -3.41 -17.84 -7.78
C PRO A 51 -3.56 -16.32 -7.82
N SER A 52 -2.94 -15.66 -8.81
CA SER A 52 -3.05 -14.20 -9.01
C SER A 52 -4.49 -13.71 -9.15
N ALA A 53 -5.39 -14.53 -9.70
CA ALA A 53 -6.82 -14.24 -9.80
C ALA A 53 -7.50 -14.05 -8.44
N ALA A 54 -6.94 -14.60 -7.36
CA ALA A 54 -7.46 -14.47 -6.00
C ALA A 54 -6.92 -13.22 -5.25
N ALA A 55 -6.21 -12.32 -5.93
CA ALA A 55 -5.59 -11.15 -5.30
C ALA A 55 -6.60 -10.21 -4.61
N ASP A 56 -7.82 -10.11 -5.14
CA ASP A 56 -8.90 -9.26 -4.60
C ASP A 56 -9.93 -10.04 -3.77
N ILE A 57 -9.67 -11.32 -3.48
CA ILE A 57 -10.58 -12.16 -2.71
C ILE A 57 -10.13 -12.13 -1.25
N ASP A 58 -11.09 -11.94 -0.35
CA ASP A 58 -10.88 -12.17 1.07
C ASP A 58 -10.57 -13.66 1.31
N GLN A 59 -9.27 -13.94 1.49
CA GLN A 59 -8.71 -15.28 1.63
C GLN A 59 -9.07 -15.91 2.98
N GLU A 60 -9.21 -15.11 4.03
CA GLU A 60 -9.53 -15.60 5.37
C GLU A 60 -10.97 -16.13 5.40
N THR A 61 -11.93 -15.32 4.94
CA THR A 61 -13.33 -15.78 4.81
C THR A 61 -13.45 -16.93 3.80
N LEU A 62 -12.60 -16.98 2.77
CA LEU A 62 -12.57 -18.11 1.83
C LEU A 62 -12.13 -19.39 2.54
N ILE A 63 -11.02 -19.36 3.28
CA ILE A 63 -10.52 -20.52 4.04
C ILE A 63 -11.56 -20.96 5.05
N TRP A 64 -12.18 -20.01 5.75
CA TRP A 64 -13.20 -20.31 6.74
C TRP A 64 -14.39 -21.06 6.14
N ARG A 65 -14.92 -20.55 5.02
CA ARG A 65 -15.99 -21.22 4.29
C ARG A 65 -15.56 -22.56 3.69
N ALA A 66 -14.30 -22.68 3.30
CA ALA A 66 -13.76 -23.95 2.80
C ALA A 66 -13.77 -25.01 3.90
N LEU A 67 -13.35 -24.68 5.12
CA LEU A 67 -13.45 -25.58 6.28
C LEU A 67 -14.89 -26.01 6.52
N ASP A 68 -15.82 -25.05 6.59
CA ASP A 68 -17.25 -25.34 6.80
C ASP A 68 -17.83 -26.27 5.72
N ARG A 69 -17.40 -26.10 4.45
CA ARG A 69 -17.89 -26.88 3.31
C ARG A 69 -17.14 -28.18 3.04
N SER A 70 -16.07 -28.47 3.77
CA SER A 70 -15.26 -29.68 3.56
C SER A 70 -16.00 -30.98 3.92
N GLY A 71 -17.21 -30.90 4.47
CA GLY A 71 -18.02 -32.06 4.88
C GLY A 71 -17.53 -32.69 6.18
N LYS A 72 -18.15 -33.82 6.57
CA LYS A 72 -17.88 -34.55 7.83
C LYS A 72 -16.43 -35.00 7.97
N GLU A 73 -15.86 -35.51 6.89
CA GLU A 73 -14.49 -35.99 6.83
C GLU A 73 -13.57 -34.87 6.31
N LEU A 74 -12.90 -34.19 7.25
CA LEU A 74 -11.95 -33.13 6.93
C LEU A 74 -10.56 -33.73 6.66
N THR A 75 -10.13 -33.74 5.41
CA THR A 75 -8.80 -34.17 4.96
C THR A 75 -8.13 -33.05 4.17
N THR A 76 -6.84 -33.21 3.85
CA THR A 76 -6.10 -32.25 3.02
C THR A 76 -6.73 -32.09 1.63
N GLU A 77 -7.27 -33.17 1.07
CA GLU A 77 -7.90 -33.19 -0.26
C GLU A 77 -9.30 -32.58 -0.21
N THR A 78 -10.12 -32.94 0.79
CA THR A 78 -11.48 -32.41 0.89
C THR A 78 -11.47 -30.91 1.17
N PHE A 79 -10.55 -30.45 2.02
CA PHE A 79 -10.32 -29.02 2.24
C PHE A 79 -9.87 -28.29 0.99
N LEU A 80 -8.82 -28.78 0.30
CA LEU A 80 -8.29 -28.10 -0.88
C LEU A 80 -9.32 -28.05 -2.03
N ARG A 81 -10.15 -29.09 -2.16
CA ARG A 81 -11.29 -29.08 -3.09
C ARG A 81 -12.31 -28.01 -2.71
N ALA A 82 -12.76 -27.99 -1.45
CA ALA A 82 -13.72 -26.99 -0.97
C ALA A 82 -13.20 -25.54 -1.12
N ALA A 83 -11.91 -25.31 -0.89
CA ALA A 83 -11.27 -24.01 -1.09
C ALA A 83 -11.28 -23.58 -2.56
N ASN A 84 -11.00 -24.51 -3.48
CA ASN A 84 -11.06 -24.24 -4.93
C ASN A 84 -12.49 -24.04 -5.45
N ASP A 85 -13.46 -24.74 -4.89
CA ASP A 85 -14.88 -24.55 -5.22
C ASP A 85 -15.37 -23.18 -4.74
N GLU A 86 -15.03 -22.78 -3.50
CA GLU A 86 -15.36 -21.43 -3.00
C GLU A 86 -14.63 -20.34 -3.80
N LEU A 87 -13.36 -20.56 -4.18
CA LEU A 87 -12.65 -19.64 -5.06
C LEU A 87 -13.39 -19.48 -6.41
N SER A 88 -13.75 -20.59 -7.04
CA SER A 88 -14.46 -20.60 -8.32
C SER A 88 -15.80 -19.87 -8.22
N ALA A 89 -16.57 -20.13 -7.16
CA ALA A 89 -17.84 -19.46 -6.90
C ALA A 89 -17.66 -17.94 -6.74
N ARG A 90 -16.67 -17.51 -5.95
CA ARG A 90 -16.36 -16.08 -5.79
C ARG A 90 -15.87 -15.42 -7.07
N LEU A 91 -15.07 -16.13 -7.86
CA LEU A 91 -14.62 -15.64 -9.17
C LEU A 91 -15.77 -15.55 -10.18
N ALA A 92 -16.80 -16.39 -10.06
CA ALA A 92 -18.00 -16.32 -10.90
C ALA A 92 -18.94 -15.16 -10.53
N THR A 93 -18.84 -14.60 -9.31
CA THR A 93 -19.67 -13.46 -8.88
C THR A 93 -19.49 -12.27 -9.83
N LYS A 94 -20.61 -11.72 -10.31
CA LYS A 94 -20.63 -10.54 -11.16
C LYS A 94 -20.11 -9.33 -10.39
N GLU A 95 -19.30 -8.50 -11.04
CA GLU A 95 -18.95 -7.21 -10.46
C GLU A 95 -20.15 -6.26 -10.47
N ILE A 96 -20.35 -5.57 -9.35
CA ILE A 96 -21.28 -4.46 -9.23
C ILE A 96 -20.54 -3.21 -8.78
N GLN A 97 -21.15 -2.04 -8.97
CA GLN A 97 -20.58 -0.79 -8.52
C GLN A 97 -20.87 -0.54 -7.04
N TYR A 98 -19.84 -0.07 -6.35
CA TYR A 98 -19.88 0.37 -4.96
C TYR A 98 -19.39 1.81 -4.85
N SER A 99 -19.84 2.50 -3.81
CA SER A 99 -19.32 3.80 -3.38
C SER A 99 -18.63 3.66 -2.03
N VAL A 100 -17.34 3.95 -1.97
CA VAL A 100 -16.55 3.97 -0.74
C VAL A 100 -16.44 5.41 -0.25
N LEU A 101 -16.91 5.64 0.96
CA LEU A 101 -16.97 6.96 1.60
C LEU A 101 -15.91 7.06 2.68
N THR A 102 -15.11 8.13 2.61
CA THR A 102 -14.10 8.47 3.62
C THR A 102 -13.87 9.99 3.63
N SER A 103 -12.84 10.45 4.31
CA SER A 103 -12.40 11.84 4.28
C SER A 103 -10.89 11.92 4.39
N ILE A 104 -10.31 13.04 3.97
CA ILE A 104 -8.88 13.31 4.08
C ILE A 104 -8.64 14.71 4.64
N SER A 105 -7.52 14.91 5.34
CA SER A 105 -7.16 16.14 6.03
C SER A 105 -6.68 17.26 5.09
N ILE A 106 -7.39 17.49 3.99
CA ILE A 106 -7.21 18.62 3.08
C ILE A 106 -8.47 19.49 3.10
N SER A 107 -8.32 20.80 2.92
CA SER A 107 -9.48 21.68 2.80
C SER A 107 -10.25 21.35 1.52
N PRO A 108 -11.58 21.49 1.51
CA PRO A 108 -12.37 21.23 0.30
C PRO A 108 -11.90 22.08 -0.90
N GLN A 109 -11.61 21.43 -2.03
CA GLN A 109 -10.95 22.07 -3.18
C GLN A 109 -11.91 22.26 -4.36
N LYS A 110 -12.34 23.50 -4.62
CA LYS A 110 -13.23 23.80 -5.77
C LYS A 110 -12.63 23.49 -7.14
N LYS A 111 -11.30 23.60 -7.26
CA LYS A 111 -10.55 23.42 -8.53
C LYS A 111 -10.08 21.99 -8.76
N PHE A 112 -10.33 21.08 -7.83
CA PHE A 112 -9.94 19.68 -7.93
C PHE A 112 -11.02 18.77 -7.34
N GLN A 113 -12.06 18.54 -8.14
CA GLN A 113 -13.24 17.80 -7.68
C GLN A 113 -13.19 16.30 -7.97
N SER A 114 -12.44 15.85 -8.99
CA SER A 114 -12.35 14.42 -9.30
C SER A 114 -11.10 14.00 -10.08
N ILE A 115 -10.77 12.71 -9.96
CA ILE A 115 -9.72 12.02 -10.71
C ILE A 115 -10.06 10.53 -10.82
N THR A 116 -9.58 9.87 -11.88
CA THR A 116 -9.63 8.41 -11.98
C THR A 116 -8.23 7.84 -11.76
N LEU A 117 -8.08 6.96 -10.77
CA LEU A 117 -6.84 6.27 -10.44
C LEU A 117 -7.10 4.79 -10.22
N LEU A 118 -6.28 3.92 -10.81
CA LEU A 118 -6.39 2.46 -10.66
C LEU A 118 -7.80 1.91 -10.98
N GLY A 119 -8.48 2.50 -11.97
CA GLY A 119 -9.85 2.15 -12.35
C GLY A 119 -10.94 2.64 -11.38
N CYS A 120 -10.58 3.41 -10.35
CA CYS A 120 -11.51 4.00 -9.39
C CYS A 120 -11.70 5.49 -9.66
N LYS A 121 -12.96 5.93 -9.73
CA LYS A 121 -13.30 7.36 -9.81
C LYS A 121 -13.37 7.94 -8.41
N ILE A 122 -12.44 8.81 -8.07
CA ILE A 122 -12.36 9.50 -6.78
C ILE A 122 -12.93 10.90 -6.94
N GLN A 123 -13.85 11.27 -6.06
CA GLN A 123 -14.45 12.59 -5.97
C GLN A 123 -14.11 13.23 -4.62
N LEU A 124 -13.58 14.45 -4.66
CA LEU A 124 -13.35 15.30 -3.49
C LEU A 124 -14.52 16.28 -3.40
N LEU A 125 -15.27 16.21 -2.30
CA LEU A 125 -16.49 17.01 -2.15
C LEU A 125 -16.17 18.38 -1.54
N GLU A 126 -16.90 19.39 -2.00
CA GLU A 126 -16.86 20.75 -1.43
C GLU A 126 -17.62 20.85 -0.10
N GLY A 127 -18.50 19.89 0.19
CA GLY A 127 -19.30 19.84 1.40
C GLY A 127 -19.56 18.41 1.86
N GLU A 128 -20.72 18.19 2.47
CA GLU A 128 -21.08 16.89 3.04
C GLU A 128 -21.41 15.83 1.98
N PHE A 129 -21.44 14.57 2.43
CA PHE A 129 -21.97 13.48 1.63
C PHE A 129 -23.43 13.75 1.24
N SER A 130 -23.84 13.26 0.07
CA SER A 130 -25.24 13.36 -0.37
C SER A 130 -26.18 12.69 0.64
N ARG A 131 -27.38 13.24 0.82
CA ARG A 131 -28.39 12.75 1.80
C ARG A 131 -28.65 11.25 1.74
N LYS A 132 -28.58 10.63 0.55
CA LYS A 132 -28.77 9.18 0.37
C LYS A 132 -27.73 8.31 1.08
N PHE A 133 -26.55 8.86 1.40
CA PHE A 133 -25.51 8.14 2.16
C PHE A 133 -25.54 8.50 3.63
N THR A 134 -25.93 9.73 3.98
CA THR A 134 -25.74 10.31 5.32
C THR A 134 -26.43 9.53 6.43
N SER A 135 -27.67 9.08 6.23
CA SER A 135 -28.39 8.27 7.23
C SER A 135 -27.72 6.91 7.40
N TYR A 136 -27.61 6.12 6.32
CA TYR A 136 -27.03 4.78 6.36
C TYR A 136 -25.59 4.76 6.87
N ARG A 137 -24.79 5.80 6.57
CA ARG A 137 -23.43 5.90 7.07
C ARG A 137 -23.41 6.09 8.59
N ARG A 138 -24.31 6.93 9.11
CA ARG A 138 -24.43 7.15 10.56
C ARG A 138 -24.87 5.87 11.25
N ASP A 139 -25.90 5.22 10.74
CA ASP A 139 -26.44 3.97 11.31
C ASP A 139 -25.34 2.91 11.42
N VAL A 140 -24.52 2.74 10.38
CA VAL A 140 -23.40 1.80 10.38
C VAL A 140 -22.30 2.19 11.37
N ILE A 141 -21.95 3.48 11.48
CA ILE A 141 -20.93 3.91 12.45
C ILE A 141 -21.42 3.65 13.89
N GLU A 142 -22.69 3.95 14.16
CA GLU A 142 -23.32 3.75 15.47
C GLU A 142 -23.47 2.25 15.81
N GLU A 143 -23.77 1.40 14.84
CA GLU A 143 -23.89 -0.05 15.00
C GLU A 143 -22.59 -0.70 15.48
N PHE A 144 -21.45 -0.30 14.90
CA PHE A 144 -20.15 -0.92 15.19
C PHE A 144 -19.46 -0.40 16.46
N LYS A 145 -19.97 0.68 17.11
CA LYS A 145 -19.50 1.22 18.41
C LYS A 145 -17.98 1.24 18.60
N THR A 146 -17.24 1.76 17.64
CA THR A 146 -15.77 1.83 17.72
C THR A 146 -15.29 2.98 18.60
N GLU A 147 -14.20 2.78 19.35
CA GLU A 147 -13.55 3.81 20.20
C GLU A 147 -12.74 4.87 19.41
N VAL A 148 -13.04 5.03 18.12
CA VAL A 148 -12.30 5.92 17.23
C VAL A 148 -12.76 7.35 17.45
N VAL A 149 -11.81 8.26 17.59
CA VAL A 149 -12.09 9.70 17.72
C VAL A 149 -12.79 10.20 16.45
N ASP A 150 -13.81 11.05 16.64
CA ASP A 150 -14.54 11.64 15.52
C ASP A 150 -13.61 12.39 14.56
N THR A 151 -13.89 12.22 13.27
CA THR A 151 -13.14 12.94 12.23
C THR A 151 -13.57 14.40 12.21
N PRO A 152 -12.62 15.37 12.20
CA PRO A 152 -12.96 16.78 12.10
C PRO A 152 -13.87 17.08 10.91
N THR A 153 -14.88 17.93 11.15
CA THR A 153 -15.90 18.28 10.14
C THR A 153 -15.30 19.00 8.93
N ASN A 154 -14.20 19.73 9.13
CA ASN A 154 -13.48 20.47 8.09
C ASN A 154 -12.57 19.60 7.18
N TYR A 155 -12.53 18.28 7.38
CA TYR A 155 -11.86 17.35 6.45
C TYR A 155 -12.67 17.23 5.16
N CYS A 156 -12.00 17.28 4.01
CA CYS A 156 -12.64 17.06 2.73
C CYS A 156 -13.20 15.63 2.66
N LYS A 157 -14.51 15.52 2.41
CA LYS A 157 -15.19 14.25 2.19
C LYS A 157 -14.81 13.67 0.83
N VAL A 158 -14.64 12.36 0.77
CA VAL A 158 -14.20 11.63 -0.42
C VAL A 158 -15.19 10.53 -0.74
N VAL A 159 -15.60 10.47 -2.00
CA VAL A 159 -16.39 9.36 -2.55
C VAL A 159 -15.58 8.69 -3.65
N ALA A 160 -15.29 7.41 -3.48
CA ALA A 160 -14.59 6.59 -4.45
C ALA A 160 -15.55 5.55 -5.03
N THR A 161 -15.85 5.65 -6.33
CA THR A 161 -16.70 4.69 -7.04
C THR A 161 -15.85 3.63 -7.72
N VAL A 162 -16.17 2.36 -7.50
CA VAL A 162 -15.40 1.22 -8.01
C VAL A 162 -16.30 0.02 -8.30
N SER A 163 -15.95 -0.76 -9.33
CA SER A 163 -16.56 -2.06 -9.60
C SER A 163 -15.81 -3.16 -8.85
N ALA A 164 -16.53 -4.01 -8.13
CA ALA A 164 -15.96 -5.12 -7.39
C ALA A 164 -16.97 -6.28 -7.21
N LYS A 165 -16.46 -7.44 -6.79
CA LYS A 165 -17.26 -8.64 -6.52
C LYS A 165 -17.80 -8.70 -5.08
N SER A 166 -17.28 -7.87 -4.18
CA SER A 166 -17.69 -7.80 -2.78
C SER A 166 -17.42 -6.42 -2.17
N PRO A 167 -18.06 -6.08 -1.04
CA PRO A 167 -17.80 -4.83 -0.31
C PRO A 167 -16.34 -4.68 0.16
N GLY A 168 -15.73 -5.75 0.68
CA GLY A 168 -14.32 -5.74 1.07
C GLY A 168 -13.37 -5.52 -0.11
N ALA A 169 -13.62 -6.16 -1.25
CA ALA A 169 -12.84 -5.92 -2.47
C ALA A 169 -13.01 -4.47 -2.97
N ALA A 170 -14.22 -3.91 -2.89
CA ALA A 170 -14.46 -2.50 -3.20
C ALA A 170 -13.67 -1.58 -2.28
N PHE A 171 -13.70 -1.83 -0.97
CA PHE A 171 -12.93 -1.06 0.02
C PHE A 171 -11.44 -1.08 -0.29
N HIS A 172 -10.82 -2.25 -0.45
CA HIS A 172 -9.38 -2.35 -0.71
C HIS A 172 -8.97 -1.69 -2.02
N LYS A 173 -9.73 -1.86 -3.11
CA LYS A 173 -9.47 -1.20 -4.40
C LYS A 173 -9.56 0.32 -4.27
N ALA A 174 -10.63 0.82 -3.65
CA ALA A 174 -10.84 2.25 -3.46
C ALA A 174 -9.78 2.89 -2.56
N MET A 175 -9.47 2.27 -1.42
CA MET A 175 -8.46 2.78 -0.49
C MET A 175 -7.07 2.77 -1.11
N ARG A 176 -6.72 1.75 -1.93
CA ARG A 176 -5.48 1.76 -2.71
C ARG A 176 -5.42 2.96 -3.66
N ALA A 177 -6.51 3.30 -4.33
CA ALA A 177 -6.57 4.46 -5.22
C ALA A 177 -6.51 5.80 -4.47
N ILE A 178 -7.19 5.90 -3.32
CA ILE A 178 -7.15 7.07 -2.43
C ILE A 178 -5.76 7.27 -1.85
N ASP A 179 -5.10 6.20 -1.39
CA ASP A 179 -3.73 6.28 -0.90
C ASP A 179 -2.75 6.66 -2.02
N LEU A 180 -2.96 6.20 -3.25
CA LEU A 180 -2.15 6.67 -4.38
C LEU A 180 -2.34 8.18 -4.59
N LEU A 181 -3.57 8.69 -4.53
CA LEU A 181 -3.82 10.15 -4.59
C LEU A 181 -3.10 10.89 -3.46
N ARG A 182 -3.25 10.41 -2.22
CA ARG A 182 -2.59 10.99 -1.04
C ARG A 182 -1.07 10.94 -1.17
N SER A 183 -0.50 9.86 -1.68
CA SER A 183 0.94 9.71 -1.87
C SER A 183 1.50 10.79 -2.79
N LEU A 184 0.80 11.12 -3.88
CA LEU A 184 1.21 12.20 -4.78
C LEU A 184 1.13 13.56 -4.10
N MET A 185 0.09 13.80 -3.29
CA MET A 185 -0.02 15.03 -2.53
C MET A 185 1.09 15.16 -1.48
N CYS A 186 1.31 14.13 -0.66
CA CYS A 186 2.37 14.10 0.35
C CYS A 186 3.77 14.20 -0.26
N LEU A 187 4.00 13.59 -1.44
CA LEU A 187 5.26 13.72 -2.17
C LEU A 187 5.56 15.17 -2.62
N MET A 188 4.52 15.99 -2.83
CA MET A 188 4.66 17.41 -3.17
C MET A 188 4.75 18.33 -1.96
N TYR A 189 4.05 17.99 -0.87
CA TYR A 189 3.75 18.93 0.22
C TYR A 189 4.21 18.51 1.61
N ASN A 190 4.72 17.29 1.81
CA ASN A 190 5.34 16.96 3.09
C ASN A 190 6.52 17.91 3.35
N PRO A 191 6.70 18.38 4.59
CA PRO A 191 7.85 19.20 4.93
C PRO A 191 9.12 18.38 4.79
N ARG A 192 10.21 19.02 4.35
CA ARG A 192 11.54 18.38 4.29
C ARG A 192 12.11 18.08 5.67
N MET A 193 11.75 18.88 6.66
CA MET A 193 12.15 18.75 8.05
C MET A 193 11.10 19.45 8.92
N GLN A 194 10.89 18.96 10.13
CA GLN A 194 10.04 19.62 11.12
C GLN A 194 10.63 19.42 12.51
N ILE A 195 10.79 20.51 13.25
CA ILE A 195 11.12 20.45 14.67
C ILE A 195 9.83 20.12 15.43
N ALA A 196 9.85 19.06 16.23
CA ALA A 196 8.73 18.62 17.04
C ALA A 196 9.23 18.24 18.44
N TYR A 197 8.49 18.65 19.47
CA TYR A 197 8.79 18.39 20.87
C TYR A 197 7.60 17.72 21.56
N GLY A 198 7.88 16.93 22.60
CA GLY A 198 6.87 16.25 23.40
C GLY A 198 5.95 15.36 22.55
N ALA A 199 4.63 15.41 22.82
CA ALA A 199 3.64 14.60 22.11
C ALA A 199 3.65 14.79 20.57
N ARG A 200 4.12 15.95 20.07
CA ARG A 200 4.22 16.23 18.63
C ARG A 200 5.33 15.43 17.94
N ALA A 201 6.34 14.97 18.68
CA ALA A 201 7.44 14.17 18.14
C ALA A 201 6.93 12.84 17.53
N HIS A 202 5.83 12.31 18.07
CA HIS A 202 5.22 11.07 17.64
C HIS A 202 4.09 11.28 16.60
N GLU A 203 3.75 12.51 16.22
CA GLU A 203 2.71 12.73 15.20
C GLU A 203 3.12 12.15 13.84
N ALA A 204 2.18 11.62 13.07
CA ALA A 204 2.46 11.18 11.70
C ALA A 204 3.09 12.32 10.86
N ILE A 205 4.07 11.98 10.02
CA ILE A 205 4.80 12.95 9.20
C ILE A 205 3.91 13.49 8.07
N ASN A 206 3.12 12.62 7.43
CA ASN A 206 2.27 13.01 6.31
C ASN A 206 1.33 14.18 6.64
N VAL A 207 1.34 15.21 5.79
CA VAL A 207 0.46 16.38 5.97
C VAL A 207 -1.00 16.09 5.61
N ILE A 208 -1.25 15.11 4.75
CA ILE A 208 -2.60 14.71 4.34
C ILE A 208 -2.88 13.27 4.79
N ARG A 209 -3.74 13.13 5.79
CA ARG A 209 -4.13 11.87 6.44
C ARG A 209 -5.57 11.50 6.11
N LEU A 210 -5.92 10.23 6.28
CA LEU A 210 -7.30 9.76 6.26
C LEU A 210 -8.05 10.23 7.51
N GLY A 211 -9.38 10.32 7.41
CA GLY A 211 -10.27 10.38 8.55
C GLY A 211 -10.41 9.01 9.24
N GLY A 212 -11.08 8.99 10.40
CA GLY A 212 -11.19 7.81 11.26
C GLY A 212 -12.13 6.72 10.78
N HIS A 213 -13.10 7.03 9.91
CA HIS A 213 -14.17 6.09 9.52
C HIS A 213 -14.30 5.96 8.00
N HIS A 214 -14.53 4.74 7.54
CA HIS A 214 -14.72 4.40 6.14
C HIS A 214 -15.94 3.49 5.98
N THR A 215 -16.83 3.81 5.03
CA THR A 215 -17.99 2.96 4.74
C THR A 215 -18.11 2.62 3.27
N VAL A 216 -18.68 1.46 2.97
CA VAL A 216 -18.98 0.99 1.62
C VAL A 216 -20.49 0.94 1.45
N HIS A 217 -20.96 1.53 0.36
CA HIS A 217 -22.37 1.65 0.03
C HIS A 217 -22.66 1.11 -1.36
N LEU A 218 -23.90 0.65 -1.54
CA LEU A 218 -24.47 0.40 -2.86
C LEU A 218 -24.76 1.75 -3.56
N MET A 219 -24.99 1.70 -4.87
CA MET A 219 -25.23 2.91 -5.67
C MET A 219 -26.50 3.68 -5.27
N ASP A 220 -27.48 2.99 -4.68
CA ASP A 220 -28.71 3.58 -4.14
C ASP A 220 -28.49 4.31 -2.80
N GLY A 221 -27.32 4.17 -2.18
CA GLY A 221 -26.95 4.80 -0.92
C GLY A 221 -27.00 3.88 0.29
N LYS A 222 -27.66 2.72 0.19
CA LYS A 222 -27.73 1.75 1.28
C LYS A 222 -26.35 1.24 1.65
N SER A 223 -26.14 0.98 2.94
CA SER A 223 -24.91 0.34 3.39
C SER A 223 -24.75 -1.03 2.74
N ALA A 224 -23.54 -1.33 2.28
CA ALA A 224 -23.19 -2.69 1.93
C ALA A 224 -22.99 -3.50 3.21
N ARG A 225 -23.42 -4.77 3.21
CA ARG A 225 -23.14 -5.69 4.31
C ARG A 225 -21.63 -5.77 4.55
N GLU A 226 -21.21 -5.80 5.82
CA GLU A 226 -19.78 -5.81 6.21
C GLU A 226 -19.01 -4.61 5.60
N GLY A 227 -19.70 -3.48 5.46
CA GLY A 227 -19.22 -2.31 4.74
C GLY A 227 -18.53 -1.27 5.61
N TYR A 228 -17.94 -1.63 6.75
CA TYR A 228 -17.36 -0.68 7.70
C TYR A 228 -15.91 -0.98 8.06
N TRP A 229 -15.07 0.04 7.99
CA TRP A 229 -13.67 0.02 8.43
C TRP A 229 -13.37 1.32 9.17
N TYR A 230 -12.33 1.27 10.00
CA TYR A 230 -11.88 2.43 10.76
C TYR A 230 -10.36 2.41 10.94
N GLU A 231 -9.82 3.57 11.32
CA GLU A 231 -8.40 3.75 11.63
C GLU A 231 -8.19 3.64 13.16
N PRO A 232 -7.68 2.52 13.69
CA PRO A 232 -7.63 2.29 15.15
C PRO A 232 -6.78 3.30 15.91
N TYR A 233 -5.76 3.84 15.24
CA TYR A 233 -4.84 4.85 15.79
C TYR A 233 -5.08 6.23 15.20
N PHE A 234 -6.31 6.51 14.77
CA PHE A 234 -6.67 7.80 14.23
C PHE A 234 -6.40 8.90 15.27
N LYS A 235 -5.66 9.91 14.82
CA LYS A 235 -5.46 11.17 15.55
C LYS A 235 -5.71 12.32 14.58
N PRO A 236 -6.64 13.23 14.90
CA PRO A 236 -6.87 14.41 14.09
C PRO A 236 -5.58 15.19 13.83
N LYS A 237 -5.32 15.48 12.56
CA LYS A 237 -4.30 16.41 12.10
C LYS A 237 -4.93 17.70 11.60
N SER A 238 -4.19 18.80 11.64
CA SER A 238 -4.64 20.05 11.02
C SER A 238 -4.91 19.87 9.54
N VAL A 239 -5.92 20.57 9.04
CA VAL A 239 -6.30 20.53 7.63
C VAL A 239 -5.23 21.22 6.80
N PHE A 240 -4.72 20.53 5.79
CA PHE A 240 -3.82 21.08 4.80
C PHE A 240 -4.59 21.94 3.79
N THR A 241 -4.14 23.17 3.54
CA THR A 241 -4.70 24.02 2.49
C THR A 241 -3.61 24.32 1.47
N PRO A 242 -3.72 23.84 0.22
CA PRO A 242 -2.75 24.13 -0.82
C PRO A 242 -2.85 25.60 -1.25
N ASP A 243 -1.71 26.29 -1.33
CA ASP A 243 -1.64 27.69 -1.80
C ASP A 243 -2.09 27.84 -3.26
N ALA A 244 -1.82 26.81 -4.08
CA ALA A 244 -2.16 26.79 -5.50
C ALA A 244 -2.95 25.53 -5.89
N PRO A 245 -4.26 25.44 -5.56
CA PRO A 245 -5.09 24.26 -5.80
C PRO A 245 -5.11 23.77 -7.26
N SER A 246 -5.17 24.71 -8.21
CA SER A 246 -5.19 24.41 -9.65
C SER A 246 -3.86 23.80 -10.13
N LEU A 247 -2.74 24.28 -9.58
CA LEU A 247 -1.41 23.75 -9.90
C LEU A 247 -1.23 22.35 -9.30
N MET A 248 -1.65 22.16 -8.05
CA MET A 248 -1.69 20.83 -7.42
C MET A 248 -2.47 19.84 -8.30
N ALA A 249 -3.68 20.21 -8.71
CA ALA A 249 -4.54 19.37 -9.55
C ALA A 249 -3.87 19.01 -10.88
N LYS A 250 -3.21 19.98 -11.52
CA LYS A 250 -2.45 19.76 -12.77
C LYS A 250 -1.28 18.79 -12.55
N ASN A 251 -0.52 18.97 -11.48
CA ASN A 251 0.64 18.14 -11.15
C ASN A 251 0.23 16.70 -10.81
N ILE A 252 -0.86 16.51 -10.05
CA ILE A 252 -1.40 15.19 -9.74
C ILE A 252 -1.81 14.46 -11.03
N ARG A 253 -2.57 15.12 -11.91
CA ARG A 253 -3.00 14.51 -13.18
C ARG A 253 -1.82 14.15 -14.06
N TRP A 254 -0.81 15.03 -14.13
CA TRP A 254 0.42 14.77 -14.87
C TRP A 254 1.18 13.57 -14.29
N ALA A 255 1.38 13.53 -12.96
CA ALA A 255 2.09 12.44 -12.30
C ALA A 255 1.35 11.10 -12.44
N ALA A 256 0.03 11.10 -12.27
CA ALA A 256 -0.81 9.93 -12.45
C ALA A 256 -0.71 9.36 -13.88
N LYS A 257 -0.74 10.23 -14.90
CA LYS A 257 -0.53 9.84 -16.29
C LYS A 257 0.84 9.21 -16.48
N ARG A 258 1.90 9.86 -16.02
CA ARG A 258 3.26 9.34 -16.12
C ARG A 258 3.46 7.99 -15.42
N ILE A 259 2.85 7.81 -14.24
CA ILE A 259 2.86 6.53 -13.54
C ILE A 259 2.18 5.45 -14.39
N SER A 260 1.02 5.74 -14.99
CA SER A 260 0.32 4.75 -15.82
C SER A 260 1.10 4.34 -17.06
N GLU A 261 1.86 5.28 -17.65
CA GLU A 261 2.67 5.05 -18.86
C GLU A 261 4.03 4.41 -18.57
N SER A 262 4.47 4.33 -17.31
CA SER A 262 5.77 3.75 -16.95
C SER A 262 5.80 2.23 -17.17
N ASN A 263 6.91 1.73 -17.73
CA ASN A 263 7.15 0.31 -17.95
C ASN A 263 7.28 -0.51 -16.64
N PHE A 264 7.44 0.16 -15.50
CA PHE A 264 7.53 -0.44 -14.17
C PHE A 264 6.51 0.17 -13.20
N ASN A 265 5.33 0.55 -13.71
CA ASN A 265 4.26 1.18 -12.95
C ASN A 265 3.86 0.42 -11.67
N LYS A 266 3.88 -0.91 -11.68
CA LYS A 266 3.55 -1.75 -10.51
C LYS A 266 4.51 -1.52 -9.35
N ALA A 267 5.81 -1.47 -9.63
CA ALA A 267 6.83 -1.19 -8.61
C ALA A 267 6.66 0.24 -8.08
N LEU A 268 6.46 1.20 -8.98
CA LEU A 268 6.27 2.61 -8.62
C LEU A 268 5.02 2.85 -7.77
N ILE A 269 3.88 2.25 -8.10
CA ILE A 269 2.65 2.33 -7.30
C ILE A 269 2.86 1.69 -5.94
N SER A 270 3.44 0.48 -5.88
CA SER A 270 3.68 -0.22 -4.60
C SER A 270 4.61 0.58 -3.69
N SER A 271 5.65 1.18 -4.25
CA SER A 271 6.56 2.11 -3.56
C SER A 271 5.80 3.32 -2.98
N LEU A 272 5.00 4.01 -3.80
CA LEU A 272 4.23 5.19 -3.38
C LEU A 272 3.22 4.88 -2.26
N LEU A 273 2.57 3.71 -2.34
CA LEU A 273 1.65 3.25 -1.29
C LEU A 273 2.39 2.94 0.00
N MET A 274 3.56 2.31 -0.08
CA MET A 274 4.38 1.99 1.10
C MET A 274 4.90 3.26 1.77
N PHE A 275 5.34 4.24 0.96
CA PHE A 275 5.74 5.56 1.43
C PHE A 275 4.64 6.28 2.21
N VAL A 276 3.45 6.45 1.60
CA VAL A 276 2.37 7.19 2.26
C VAL A 276 1.87 6.45 3.50
N ARG A 277 1.71 5.13 3.46
CA ARG A 277 1.27 4.35 4.63
C ARG A 277 2.34 4.28 5.71
N GLY A 278 3.62 4.35 5.35
CA GLY A 278 4.73 4.41 6.30
C GLY A 278 4.71 5.70 7.09
N LEU A 279 4.62 6.84 6.41
CA LEU A 279 4.61 8.16 7.06
C LEU A 279 3.28 8.53 7.73
N ASP A 280 2.26 7.69 7.64
CA ASP A 280 1.03 7.77 8.44
C ASP A 280 1.17 7.15 9.84
N LEU A 281 2.20 6.34 10.07
CA LEU A 281 2.41 5.66 11.34
C LEU A 281 2.77 6.63 12.46
N HIS A 282 2.32 6.28 13.67
CA HIS A 282 2.67 6.97 14.90
C HIS A 282 4.10 6.61 15.36
N GLU A 283 4.45 5.33 15.22
CA GLU A 283 5.75 4.79 15.59
C GLU A 283 6.75 5.06 14.44
N GLN A 284 7.78 5.85 14.74
CA GLN A 284 8.68 6.42 13.75
C GLN A 284 9.75 5.43 13.29
N ASN A 285 10.12 4.44 14.10
CA ASN A 285 11.03 3.37 13.70
C ASN A 285 10.39 2.50 12.59
N ALA A 286 9.13 2.12 12.77
CA ALA A 286 8.32 1.40 11.79
C ALA A 286 8.01 2.25 10.55
N ALA A 287 7.79 3.56 10.73
CA ALA A 287 7.68 4.50 9.61
C ALA A 287 8.97 4.49 8.77
N PHE A 288 10.13 4.57 9.43
CA PHE A 288 11.44 4.53 8.79
C PHE A 288 11.63 3.23 7.98
N LEU A 289 11.37 2.07 8.58
CA LEU A 289 11.50 0.78 7.88
C LEU A 289 10.59 0.67 6.64
N LYS A 290 9.36 1.19 6.72
CA LYS A 290 8.44 1.22 5.57
C LYS A 290 8.94 2.15 4.46
N VAL A 291 9.44 3.33 4.80
CA VAL A 291 9.98 4.25 3.78
C VAL A 291 11.28 3.70 3.19
N TRP A 292 12.09 2.99 3.98
CA TRP A 292 13.27 2.30 3.49
C TRP A 292 12.90 1.22 2.47
N GLY A 293 11.92 0.37 2.81
CA GLY A 293 11.37 -0.61 1.86
C GLY A 293 10.78 0.03 0.60
N ALA A 294 10.16 1.21 0.72
CA ALA A 294 9.68 1.96 -0.44
C ALA A 294 10.84 2.39 -1.36
N LEU A 295 11.96 2.84 -0.78
CA LEU A 295 13.17 3.19 -1.53
C LEU A 295 13.82 1.95 -2.19
N GLU A 296 13.87 0.81 -1.49
CA GLU A 296 14.37 -0.47 -2.02
C GLU A 296 13.57 -0.91 -3.25
N LEU A 297 12.25 -0.78 -3.22
CA LEU A 297 11.39 -1.13 -4.36
C LEU A 297 11.73 -0.36 -5.65
N LEU A 298 12.32 0.83 -5.54
CA LEU A 298 12.70 1.67 -6.69
C LEU A 298 14.17 1.53 -7.07
N THR A 299 15.03 1.16 -6.12
CA THR A 299 16.49 1.22 -6.30
C THR A 299 17.12 -0.15 -6.37
N THR A 300 16.61 -1.17 -5.69
CA THR A 300 17.17 -2.53 -5.66
C THR A 300 16.04 -3.56 -5.60
N PRO A 301 15.19 -3.64 -6.64
CA PRO A 301 14.09 -4.59 -6.65
C PRO A 301 14.64 -6.02 -6.58
N ASN A 302 14.01 -6.86 -5.75
CA ASN A 302 14.28 -8.30 -5.62
C ASN A 302 15.59 -8.71 -4.92
N VAL A 303 16.47 -7.78 -4.53
CA VAL A 303 17.72 -8.08 -3.82
C VAL A 303 18.01 -7.02 -2.75
N ALA A 304 18.31 -7.46 -1.52
CA ALA A 304 18.82 -6.57 -0.48
C ALA A 304 20.29 -6.21 -0.75
N ASP A 305 20.51 -5.21 -1.62
CA ASP A 305 21.82 -4.71 -2.00
C ASP A 305 21.98 -3.24 -1.57
N TYR A 306 22.38 -3.04 -0.31
CA TYR A 306 22.40 -1.69 0.26
C TYR A 306 23.46 -0.78 -0.37
N GLU A 307 24.56 -1.34 -0.87
CA GLU A 307 25.57 -0.56 -1.60
C GLU A 307 24.98 0.02 -2.90
N LYS A 308 24.21 -0.78 -3.65
CA LYS A 308 23.48 -0.28 -4.82
C LYS A 308 22.42 0.75 -4.44
N LEU A 309 21.65 0.51 -3.38
CA LEU A 309 20.65 1.48 -2.91
C LEU A 309 21.29 2.83 -2.62
N ILE A 310 22.40 2.86 -1.88
CA ILE A 310 23.12 4.08 -1.52
C ILE A 310 23.64 4.78 -2.79
N ARG A 311 24.31 4.03 -3.67
CA ARG A 311 24.84 4.57 -4.94
C ARG A 311 23.75 5.17 -5.82
N ARG A 312 22.69 4.40 -6.10
CA ARG A 312 21.61 4.82 -7.00
C ARG A 312 20.80 5.99 -6.45
N SER A 313 20.61 6.05 -5.13
CA SER A 313 19.90 7.16 -4.48
C SER A 313 20.72 8.44 -4.46
N SER A 314 22.01 8.35 -4.12
CA SER A 314 22.92 9.51 -4.08
C SER A 314 23.25 10.07 -5.47
N PHE A 315 23.19 9.25 -6.53
CA PHE A 315 23.41 9.67 -7.92
C PHE A 315 22.56 10.86 -8.37
N LEU A 316 21.37 11.05 -7.77
CA LEU A 316 20.43 12.12 -8.14
C LEU A 316 20.78 13.49 -7.53
N PHE A 317 21.88 13.59 -6.77
CA PHE A 317 22.26 14.79 -6.05
C PHE A 317 23.62 15.31 -6.53
N LYS A 318 23.85 16.61 -6.34
CA LYS A 318 25.12 17.25 -6.72
C LYS A 318 26.27 16.83 -5.80
N GLU A 319 26.04 16.82 -4.50
CA GLU A 319 27.05 16.49 -3.48
C GLU A 319 27.04 14.99 -3.18
N VAL A 320 27.34 14.17 -4.19
CA VAL A 320 27.17 12.70 -4.14
C VAL A 320 27.80 12.10 -2.89
N GLU A 321 29.05 12.42 -2.58
CA GLU A 321 29.76 11.83 -1.43
C GLU A 321 29.13 12.19 -0.09
N TYR A 322 28.72 13.45 0.11
CA TYR A 322 28.00 13.83 1.33
C TYR A 322 26.68 13.05 1.45
N GLN A 323 25.92 12.94 0.36
CA GLN A 323 24.67 12.20 0.35
C GLN A 323 24.87 10.70 0.59
N ARG A 324 26.00 10.12 0.13
CA ARG A 324 26.40 8.75 0.47
C ARG A 324 26.62 8.59 1.97
N GLN A 325 27.31 9.53 2.61
CA GLN A 325 27.50 9.50 4.08
C GLN A 325 26.18 9.56 4.84
N VAL A 326 25.23 10.41 4.41
CA VAL A 326 23.90 10.47 5.04
C VAL A 326 23.17 9.13 4.88
N LEU A 327 23.13 8.56 3.67
CA LEU A 327 22.48 7.27 3.43
C LEU A 327 23.17 6.11 4.17
N GLU A 328 24.48 6.15 4.33
CA GLU A 328 25.26 5.17 5.09
C GLU A 328 24.90 5.20 6.58
N HIS A 329 24.77 6.40 7.15
CA HIS A 329 24.26 6.57 8.52
C HIS A 329 22.82 5.99 8.65
N LEU A 330 21.93 6.26 7.70
CA LEU A 330 20.57 5.72 7.70
C LEU A 330 20.58 4.18 7.57
N ARG A 331 21.52 3.60 6.82
CA ARG A 331 21.72 2.14 6.72
C ARG A 331 22.14 1.55 8.07
N GLN A 332 23.08 2.18 8.78
CA GLN A 332 23.50 1.74 10.10
C GLN A 332 22.33 1.75 11.08
N TYR A 333 21.54 2.83 11.08
CA TYR A 333 20.33 2.94 11.87
C TYR A 333 19.31 1.84 11.53
N ARG A 334 19.06 1.56 10.25
CA ARG A 334 18.21 0.44 9.80
C ARG A 334 18.68 -0.88 10.38
N ASN A 335 19.98 -1.15 10.31
CA ASN A 335 20.54 -2.42 10.76
C ASN A 335 20.46 -2.57 12.27
N ALA A 336 20.74 -1.51 13.03
CA ALA A 336 20.56 -1.49 14.49
C ALA A 336 19.09 -1.77 14.87
N ASN A 337 18.14 -1.10 14.21
CA ASN A 337 16.72 -1.30 14.49
C ASN A 337 16.23 -2.71 14.17
N VAL A 338 16.65 -3.29 13.03
CA VAL A 338 16.22 -4.63 12.60
C VAL A 338 16.91 -5.76 13.38
N HIS A 339 18.19 -5.62 13.71
CA HIS A 339 18.99 -6.70 14.28
C HIS A 339 19.15 -6.62 15.79
N ALA A 340 19.18 -5.41 16.37
CA ALA A 340 19.36 -5.18 17.80
C ALA A 340 18.08 -4.70 18.50
N GLY A 341 17.01 -4.39 17.75
CA GLY A 341 15.79 -3.83 18.31
C GLY A 341 15.98 -2.42 18.89
N GLU A 342 17.08 -1.75 18.53
CA GLU A 342 17.40 -0.42 19.05
C GLU A 342 16.48 0.63 18.42
N GLU A 343 15.75 1.34 19.28
CA GLU A 343 14.96 2.50 18.89
C GLU A 343 15.77 3.78 19.10
N SER A 344 15.54 4.79 18.24
CA SER A 344 16.18 6.09 18.40
C SER A 344 15.15 7.19 18.63
N GLU A 345 15.44 8.09 19.56
CA GLU A 345 14.70 9.34 19.73
C GLU A 345 14.77 10.23 18.47
N ASN A 346 15.78 10.01 17.61
CA ASN A 346 15.96 10.70 16.34
C ASN A 346 15.27 10.01 15.15
N ALA A 347 14.49 8.94 15.37
CA ALA A 347 13.79 8.19 14.32
C ALA A 347 13.00 9.10 13.35
N ARG A 348 12.35 10.13 13.89
CA ARG A 348 11.61 11.14 13.09
C ARG A 348 12.54 11.90 12.13
N ILE A 349 13.72 12.31 12.60
CA ILE A 349 14.71 13.02 11.78
C ILE A 349 15.22 12.09 10.68
N HIS A 350 15.48 10.83 11.01
CA HIS A 350 15.88 9.82 10.02
C HIS A 350 14.80 9.62 8.95
N CYS A 351 13.51 9.65 9.32
CA CYS A 351 12.41 9.61 8.37
C CYS A 351 12.41 10.82 7.41
N PHE A 352 12.67 12.03 7.91
CA PHE A 352 12.77 13.24 7.06
C PHE A 352 13.95 13.18 6.09
N GLN A 353 15.11 12.73 6.56
CA GLN A 353 16.28 12.51 5.71
C GLN A 353 15.97 11.47 4.63
N LEU A 354 15.41 10.32 5.01
CA LEU A 354 15.07 9.25 4.09
C LEU A 354 13.97 9.65 3.09
N GLN A 355 12.96 10.41 3.53
CA GLN A 355 11.93 10.99 2.66
C GLN A 355 12.58 11.85 1.55
N THR A 356 13.66 12.56 1.84
CA THR A 356 14.34 13.40 0.84
C THR A 356 14.91 12.55 -0.31
N PHE A 357 15.59 11.45 0.02
CA PHE A 357 16.09 10.48 -0.96
C PHE A 357 14.96 9.80 -1.72
N TYR A 358 13.95 9.32 -0.98
CA TYR A 358 12.76 8.72 -1.57
C TYR A 358 12.09 9.65 -2.58
N SER A 359 11.93 10.92 -2.21
CA SER A 359 11.25 11.90 -3.05
C SER A 359 12.03 12.18 -4.34
N ALA A 360 13.36 12.28 -4.25
CA ALA A 360 14.23 12.45 -5.42
C ALA A 360 14.10 11.25 -6.39
N VAL A 361 14.20 10.03 -5.87
CA VAL A 361 14.08 8.80 -6.66
C VAL A 361 12.68 8.65 -7.26
N ALA A 362 11.63 8.84 -6.45
CA ALA A 362 10.24 8.74 -6.92
C ALA A 362 9.95 9.76 -8.04
N TRP A 363 10.38 11.02 -7.90
CA TRP A 363 10.20 12.02 -8.96
C TRP A 363 11.01 11.70 -10.21
N PHE A 364 12.23 11.17 -10.07
CA PHE A 364 13.02 10.71 -11.21
C PHE A 364 12.31 9.58 -11.95
N CYS A 365 11.80 8.58 -11.24
CA CYS A 365 11.01 7.48 -11.79
C CYS A 365 9.73 7.95 -12.49
N ILE A 366 8.97 8.87 -11.87
CA ILE A 366 7.76 9.44 -12.48
C ILE A 366 8.11 10.20 -13.76
N ARG A 367 9.19 10.98 -13.79
CA ARG A 367 9.56 11.79 -14.97
C ARG A 367 10.09 10.95 -16.13
N ASN A 368 10.86 9.91 -15.83
CA ASN A 368 11.64 9.17 -16.81
C ASN A 368 11.15 7.73 -17.02
N GLY A 369 10.03 7.32 -16.42
CA GLY A 369 9.61 5.92 -16.39
C GLY A 369 9.28 5.29 -17.75
N MET A 370 9.13 6.09 -18.81
CA MET A 370 8.97 5.62 -20.19
C MET A 370 10.30 5.52 -20.95
N ASN A 371 11.37 6.13 -20.45
CA ASN A 371 12.68 6.19 -21.09
C ASN A 371 13.50 4.91 -20.84
N PHE A 372 13.04 4.05 -19.92
CA PHE A 372 13.70 2.81 -19.54
C PHE A 372 12.78 1.64 -19.81
N ALA A 373 13.31 0.53 -20.33
CA ALA A 373 12.53 -0.66 -20.65
C ALA A 373 12.03 -1.37 -19.39
N SER A 374 12.76 -1.25 -18.28
CA SER A 374 12.42 -1.86 -16.99
C SER A 374 13.01 -1.07 -15.83
N ILE A 375 12.67 -1.47 -14.60
CA ILE A 375 13.30 -0.92 -13.39
C ILE A 375 14.79 -1.30 -13.30
N ASP A 376 15.18 -2.45 -13.85
CA ASP A 376 16.58 -2.88 -13.88
C ASP A 376 17.41 -2.03 -14.84
N ASP A 377 16.82 -1.65 -15.99
CA ASP A 377 17.43 -0.72 -16.95
C ASP A 377 17.63 0.68 -16.34
N LEU A 378 16.61 1.19 -15.62
CA LEU A 378 16.76 2.40 -14.80
C LEU A 378 17.86 2.25 -13.76
N GLY A 379 17.93 1.09 -13.09
CA GLY A 379 18.99 0.79 -12.12
C GLY A 379 20.38 0.79 -12.74
N ALA A 380 20.54 0.24 -13.94
CA ALA A 380 21.79 0.26 -14.68
C ALA A 380 22.23 1.68 -15.08
N PHE A 381 21.28 2.55 -15.41
CA PHE A 381 21.53 3.98 -15.61
C PHE A 381 22.01 4.66 -14.33
N LEU A 382 21.36 4.41 -13.19
CA LEU A 382 21.75 4.96 -11.90
C LEU A 382 23.07 4.37 -11.33
N ASP A 383 23.57 3.30 -11.94
CA ASP A 383 24.89 2.73 -11.66
C ASP A 383 26.02 3.38 -12.46
N LEU A 384 25.71 4.32 -13.35
CA LEU A 384 26.71 5.07 -14.08
C LEU A 384 27.49 6.02 -13.13
N PRO A 385 28.76 6.35 -13.46
CA PRO A 385 29.49 7.39 -12.76
C PRO A 385 28.74 8.73 -12.78
N SER A 386 28.77 9.47 -11.67
CA SER A 386 28.24 10.84 -11.60
C SER A 386 29.14 11.87 -12.30
N GLU A 387 30.45 11.58 -12.40
CA GLU A 387 31.44 12.51 -12.96
C GLU A 387 31.39 12.56 -14.50
N PRO A 388 31.24 13.76 -15.12
CA PRO A 388 31.20 13.90 -16.57
C PRO A 388 32.44 13.35 -17.29
N SER A 389 33.62 13.48 -16.68
CA SER A 389 34.89 12.96 -17.23
C SER A 389 34.88 11.44 -17.34
N ALA A 390 34.42 10.75 -16.30
CA ALA A 390 34.29 9.29 -16.28
C ALA A 390 33.24 8.79 -17.29
N LEU A 391 32.15 9.54 -17.47
CA LEU A 391 31.14 9.25 -18.50
C LEU A 391 31.72 9.38 -19.92
N GLN A 392 32.49 10.45 -20.18
CA GLN A 392 33.14 10.67 -21.47
C GLN A 392 34.17 9.58 -21.78
N GLU A 393 34.96 9.17 -20.80
CA GLU A 393 35.91 8.07 -20.95
C GLU A 393 35.20 6.75 -21.27
N ARG A 394 34.13 6.43 -20.55
CA ARG A 394 33.31 5.23 -20.81
C ARG A 394 32.71 5.25 -22.22
N LEU A 395 32.19 6.40 -22.68
CA LEU A 395 31.68 6.56 -24.03
C LEU A 395 32.77 6.34 -25.10
N LYS A 396 33.98 6.87 -24.87
CA LYS A 396 35.13 6.65 -25.75
C LYS A 396 35.49 5.16 -25.85
N ASN A 397 35.49 4.45 -24.73
CA ASN A 397 35.79 3.02 -24.68
C ASN A 397 34.71 2.17 -25.38
N ILE A 398 33.44 2.50 -25.19
CA ILE A 398 32.32 1.84 -25.90
C ILE A 398 32.44 2.04 -27.42
N ARG A 399 32.71 3.27 -27.88
CA ARG A 399 32.89 3.56 -29.32
C ARG A 399 34.05 2.76 -29.93
N LYS A 400 35.17 2.62 -29.20
CA LYS A 400 36.30 1.76 -29.63
C LYS A 400 35.89 0.29 -29.72
N ALA A 401 35.17 -0.23 -28.73
CA ALA A 401 34.71 -1.62 -28.72
C ALA A 401 33.75 -1.93 -29.87
N ILE A 402 32.82 -1.03 -30.18
CA ILE A 402 31.92 -1.16 -31.34
C ILE A 402 32.73 -1.22 -32.63
N LYS A 403 33.68 -0.29 -32.83
CA LYS A 403 34.55 -0.29 -34.03
C LYS A 403 35.35 -1.58 -34.17
N PHE A 404 35.79 -2.17 -33.06
CA PHE A 404 36.52 -3.44 -33.07
C PHE A 404 35.63 -4.66 -33.39
N ARG A 405 34.36 -4.65 -32.95
CA ARG A 405 33.41 -5.76 -33.10
C ARG A 405 32.56 -5.71 -34.37
N SER A 406 32.45 -4.54 -34.99
CA SER A 406 31.85 -4.34 -36.30
C SER A 406 32.95 -4.04 -37.32
N PRO A 407 33.80 -5.02 -37.67
CA PRO A 407 34.68 -4.87 -38.82
C PRO A 407 33.77 -4.67 -40.04
N GLY A 408 34.07 -3.62 -40.82
CA GLY A 408 33.29 -3.24 -42.00
C GLY A 408 33.22 -4.32 -43.06
#